data_AF-A0A1V9ZHW1-F1
#
_entry.id   AF-A0A1V9ZHW1-F1
#
_cell.length_a   1.000
_cell.length_b   1.000
_cell.length_c   1.000
_cell.angle_alpha   90.00
_cell.angle_beta   90.00
_cell.angle_gamma   90.00
#
_symmetry.space_group_name_H-M   'P 1'
#
loop_
_entity.id
_entity.type
_entity.pdbx_description
1 polymer ?
#
loop_
_entity_poly.entity_id
_entity_poly.type
_entity_poly.pdbx_seq_one_letter_code
_entity_poly.pdbx_strand_id
1 'polypeptide(L)'
;MAKAVKPDELPAEDDRDIPIALNLPGLAMSFGIDWVLDTSELSEVRNQQQELIARVQALETENQALRDKCLRLSEEANLDKFKSQLLVEMLAMSSLDEERSKAEFAKEKSKVLQLRHDMKLLLEKAAKENVDISDLLATLSP
;
A
#
# COMPACT_ATOMS: atom_id res chain seq x y z
N MET A 1 96.97 60.09 10.67
CA MET A 1 95.86 60.85 11.27
C MET A 1 94.56 60.36 10.65
N ALA A 2 93.74 59.68 11.45
CA ALA A 2 92.51 59.02 11.03
C ALA A 2 91.36 60.04 10.89
N LYS A 3 90.58 59.92 9.81
CA LYS A 3 89.44 60.77 9.51
C LYS A 3 88.19 60.08 10.05
N ALA A 4 87.51 60.72 11.01
CA ALA A 4 86.33 60.20 11.69
C ALA A 4 85.13 60.13 10.73
N VAL A 5 84.55 58.93 10.59
CA VAL A 5 83.27 58.69 9.94
C VAL A 5 82.16 59.03 10.94
N LYS A 6 81.26 59.94 10.57
CA LYS A 6 80.05 60.24 11.34
C LYS A 6 79.04 59.10 11.14
N PRO A 7 78.36 58.61 12.20
CA PRO A 7 77.38 57.54 12.08
C PRO A 7 75.99 58.07 11.69
N ASP A 8 75.31 57.26 10.89
CA ASP A 8 73.87 57.06 10.73
C ASP A 8 72.92 58.26 10.76
N GLU A 9 72.41 58.59 9.56
CA GLU A 9 71.00 59.00 9.38
C GLU A 9 70.18 57.74 9.09
N LEU A 10 69.59 57.14 10.13
CA LEU A 10 68.45 56.24 9.99
C LEU A 10 67.19 57.10 9.93
N PRO A 11 66.37 57.07 8.86
CA PRO A 11 65.07 57.72 8.89
C PRO A 11 64.21 57.01 9.94
N ALA A 12 63.62 57.81 10.82
CA ALA A 12 62.69 57.37 11.85
C ALA A 12 61.64 56.42 11.26
N GLU A 13 61.42 55.32 11.97
CA GLU A 13 60.40 54.32 11.69
C GLU A 13 59.07 55.02 11.45
N ASP A 14 58.53 54.84 10.25
CA ASP A 14 57.13 55.11 9.95
C ASP A 14 56.33 54.15 10.85
N ASP A 15 55.70 54.68 11.91
CA ASP A 15 54.67 54.01 12.74
C ASP A 15 53.44 53.71 11.89
N ARG A 16 53.61 52.91 10.82
CA ARG A 16 52.52 52.36 10.04
C ARG A 16 52.14 51.06 10.71
N ASP A 17 51.16 51.13 11.61
CA ASP A 17 50.50 49.97 12.19
C ASP A 17 50.23 48.93 11.11
N ILE A 18 50.89 47.77 11.20
CA ILE A 18 50.71 46.68 10.25
C ILE A 18 49.33 46.05 10.55
N PRO A 19 48.36 46.11 9.62
CA PRO A 19 47.03 45.56 9.87
C PRO A 19 47.14 44.03 10.05
N ILE A 20 46.65 43.54 11.19
CA ILE A 20 46.61 42.11 11.50
C ILE A 20 45.35 41.53 10.86
N ALA A 21 45.51 40.58 9.94
CA ALA A 21 44.41 39.82 9.35
C ALA A 21 44.57 38.33 9.68
N LEU A 22 43.53 37.74 10.27
CA LEU A 22 43.44 36.32 10.56
C LEU A 22 42.27 35.76 9.74
N ASN A 23 42.59 34.91 8.76
CA ASN A 23 41.60 34.22 7.94
C ASN A 23 41.55 32.75 8.37
N LEU A 24 40.46 32.38 9.02
CA LEU A 24 40.08 30.99 9.29
C LEU A 24 38.93 30.60 8.34
N PRO A 25 38.69 29.30 8.08
CA PRO A 25 37.55 28.88 7.25
C PRO A 25 36.23 29.44 7.78
N GLY A 26 35.55 30.28 6.99
CA GLY A 26 34.27 30.91 7.33
C GLY A 26 34.34 32.06 8.35
N LEU A 27 35.54 32.47 8.78
CA LEU A 27 35.75 33.55 9.74
C LEU A 27 36.96 34.38 9.33
N ALA A 28 36.73 35.63 8.94
CA ALA A 28 37.78 36.59 8.67
C ALA A 28 37.80 37.65 9.77
N MET A 29 38.95 37.84 10.42
CA MET A 29 39.15 38.86 11.44
C MET A 29 40.21 39.83 10.96
N SER A 30 39.90 41.12 10.95
CA SER A 30 40.84 42.17 10.53
C SER A 30 40.92 43.26 11.59
N PHE A 31 42.13 43.78 11.81
CA PHE A 31 42.40 44.91 12.68
C PHE A 31 42.95 46.08 11.87
N GLY A 32 42.24 47.20 11.90
CA GLY A 32 42.65 48.45 11.26
C GLY A 32 42.60 49.63 12.24
N ILE A 33 41.39 50.07 12.61
CA ILE A 33 41.15 51.08 13.68
C ILE A 33 40.45 50.42 14.88
N ASP A 34 39.68 49.35 14.64
CA ASP A 34 39.05 48.46 15.61
C ASP A 34 39.04 47.03 15.05
N TRP A 35 38.70 46.03 15.87
CA TRP A 35 38.56 44.65 15.44
C TRP A 35 37.24 44.43 14.68
N VAL A 36 37.34 43.98 13.44
CA VAL A 36 36.18 43.60 12.61
C VAL A 36 36.20 42.09 12.40
N LEU A 37 35.09 41.44 12.76
CA LEU A 37 34.87 40.01 12.59
C LEU A 37 33.79 39.76 11.54
N ASP A 38 34.15 39.16 10.42
CA ASP A 38 33.21 38.73 9.38
C ASP A 38 32.88 37.25 9.59
N THR A 39 31.61 36.98 9.84
CA THR A 39 31.03 35.63 10.01
C THR A 39 29.88 35.37 9.02
N SER A 40 29.78 36.18 7.97
CA SER A 40 28.71 36.09 6.97
C SER A 40 28.61 34.69 6.36
N GLU A 41 29.72 34.13 5.86
CA GLU A 41 29.77 32.78 5.29
C GLU A 41 29.29 31.70 6.26
N LEU A 42 29.72 31.74 7.53
CA LEU A 42 29.27 30.82 8.57
C LEU A 42 27.76 30.96 8.83
N SER A 43 27.23 32.18 8.80
CA SER A 43 25.80 32.43 8.98
C SER A 43 24.97 31.92 7.80
N GLU A 44 25.46 32.09 6.57
CA GLU A 44 24.80 31.61 5.34
C GLU A 44 24.76 30.08 5.29
N VAL A 45 25.89 29.42 5.56
CA VAL A 45 25.97 27.96 5.60
C VAL A 45 25.05 27.40 6.69
N ARG A 46 24.99 28.04 7.86
CA ARG A 46 24.08 27.64 8.95
C ARG A 46 22.62 27.76 8.54
N ASN A 47 22.25 28.82 7.83
CA ASN A 47 20.88 29.02 7.34
C ASN A 47 20.51 27.96 6.29
N GLN A 48 21.40 27.69 5.33
CA GLN A 48 21.21 26.63 4.35
C GLN A 48 21.09 25.25 5.00
N GLN A 49 21.90 24.97 6.04
CA GLN A 49 21.81 23.74 6.80
C GLN A 49 20.44 23.60 7.47
N GLN A 50 19.92 24.66 8.09
CA GLN A 50 18.60 24.65 8.72
C GLN A 50 17.48 24.42 7.70
N GLU A 51 17.56 25.07 6.54
CA GLU A 51 16.59 24.88 5.45
C GLU A 51 16.62 23.44 4.92
N LEU A 52 17.82 22.89 4.71
CA LEU A 52 17.99 21.50 4.28
C LEU A 52 17.42 20.52 5.29
N ILE A 53 17.66 20.73 6.58
CA ILE A 53 17.09 19.88 7.65
C ILE A 53 15.56 19.95 7.62
N ALA A 54 14.98 21.14 7.55
CA ALA A 54 13.52 21.30 7.48
C ALA A 54 12.93 20.61 6.25
N ARG A 55 13.60 20.73 5.10
CA ARG A 55 13.19 20.07 3.86
C ARG A 55 13.30 18.56 3.94
N VAL A 56 14.37 18.02 4.52
CA VAL A 56 14.53 16.57 4.72
C VAL A 56 13.42 16.04 5.62
N GLN A 57 13.11 16.70 6.73
CA GLN A 57 12.02 16.30 7.62
C GLN A 57 10.66 16.33 6.91
N ALA A 58 10.39 17.38 6.12
CA ALA A 58 9.16 17.46 5.32
C ALA A 58 9.08 16.29 4.31
N LEU A 59 10.17 15.99 3.62
CA LEU A 59 10.22 14.87 2.67
C LEU A 59 10.09 13.51 3.35
N GLU A 60 10.69 13.33 4.53
CA GLU A 60 10.57 12.09 5.32
C GLU A 60 9.12 11.85 5.76
N THR A 61 8.45 12.89 6.25
CA THR A 61 7.02 12.79 6.64
C THR A 61 6.13 12.49 5.44
N GLU A 62 6.36 13.14 4.30
CA GLU A 62 5.64 12.85 3.06
C GLU A 62 5.90 11.43 2.57
N ASN A 63 7.16 10.96 2.61
CA ASN A 63 7.51 9.61 2.20
C ASN A 63 6.80 8.57 3.08
N GLN A 64 6.75 8.80 4.39
CA GLN A 64 6.03 7.93 5.31
C GLN A 64 4.53 7.89 4.98
N ALA A 65 3.91 9.05 4.78
CA ALA A 65 2.50 9.13 4.42
C ALA A 65 2.19 8.41 3.09
N LEU A 66 3.09 8.51 2.10
CA LEU A 66 2.97 7.80 0.83
C LEU A 66 3.11 6.29 1.00
N ARG A 67 4.05 5.81 1.83
CA ARG A 67 4.20 4.38 2.14
C ARG A 67 2.93 3.82 2.78
N ASP A 68 2.38 4.54 3.75
CA ASP A 68 1.14 4.14 4.43
C ASP A 68 -0.04 4.12 3.45
N LYS A 69 -0.09 5.08 2.52
CA LYS A 69 -1.10 5.10 1.45
C LYS A 69 -0.95 3.90 0.50
N CYS A 70 0.26 3.57 0.09
CA CYS A 70 0.54 2.40 -0.76
C CYS A 70 0.16 1.10 -0.07
N LEU A 71 0.45 0.97 1.23
CA LEU A 71 0.08 -0.21 2.02
C LEU A 71 -1.44 -0.38 2.05
N ARG A 72 -2.20 0.69 2.38
CA ARG A 72 -3.67 0.63 2.38
C ARG A 72 -4.26 0.27 1.02
N LEU A 73 -3.76 0.87 -0.06
CA LEU A 73 -4.20 0.55 -1.42
C LEU A 73 -3.90 -0.91 -1.79
N SER A 74 -2.75 -1.42 -1.36
CA SER A 74 -2.41 -2.83 -1.56
C SER A 74 -3.34 -3.77 -0.79
N GLU A 75 -3.71 -3.43 0.44
CA GLU A 75 -4.67 -4.19 1.24
C GLU A 75 -6.06 -4.18 0.62
N GLU A 76 -6.53 -3.02 0.17
CA GLU A 76 -7.81 -2.85 -0.52
C GLU A 76 -7.86 -3.67 -1.82
N ALA A 77 -6.81 -3.61 -2.65
CA ALA A 77 -6.71 -4.41 -3.86
C ALA A 77 -6.72 -5.92 -3.57
N ASN A 78 -6.05 -6.36 -2.51
CA ASN A 78 -6.06 -7.76 -2.08
C ASN A 78 -7.46 -8.20 -1.62
N LEU A 79 -8.18 -7.36 -0.88
CA LEU A 79 -9.56 -7.62 -0.47
C LEU A 79 -10.49 -7.72 -1.68
N ASP A 80 -10.35 -6.85 -2.66
CA ASP A 80 -11.20 -6.87 -3.85
C ASP A 80 -10.94 -8.08 -4.74
N LYS A 81 -9.68 -8.53 -4.84
CA LYS A 81 -9.34 -9.81 -5.46
C LYS A 81 -10.03 -10.97 -4.74
N PHE A 82 -9.97 -11.00 -3.41
CA PHE A 82 -10.62 -12.05 -2.61
C PHE A 82 -12.14 -12.05 -2.80
N LYS A 83 -12.79 -10.89 -2.72
CA LYS A 83 -14.25 -10.76 -2.95
C LYS A 83 -14.65 -11.26 -4.33
N SER A 84 -13.88 -10.88 -5.36
CA SER A 84 -14.14 -11.29 -6.74
C SER A 84 -14.02 -12.81 -6.90
N GLN A 85 -12.98 -13.42 -6.31
CA GLN A 85 -12.80 -14.86 -6.32
C GLN A 85 -13.94 -15.58 -5.60
N LEU A 86 -14.29 -15.13 -4.39
CA LEU A 86 -15.38 -15.70 -3.60
C LEU A 86 -16.72 -15.63 -4.35
N LEU A 87 -17.02 -14.50 -5.00
CA LEU A 87 -18.25 -14.36 -5.79
C LEU A 87 -18.29 -15.36 -6.95
N VAL A 88 -17.18 -15.54 -7.67
CA VAL A 88 -17.09 -16.53 -8.76
C VAL A 88 -17.31 -17.95 -8.24
N GLU A 89 -16.67 -18.31 -7.12
CA GLU A 89 -16.82 -19.63 -6.50
C GLU A 89 -18.25 -19.87 -6.01
N MET A 90 -18.88 -18.88 -5.38
CA MET A 90 -20.28 -18.96 -4.94
C MET A 90 -21.25 -19.10 -6.10
N LEU A 91 -21.03 -18.37 -7.20
CA LEU A 91 -21.84 -18.51 -8.42
C LEU A 91 -21.68 -19.90 -9.05
N ALA A 92 -20.45 -20.43 -9.09
CA ALA A 92 -20.20 -21.78 -9.59
C ALA A 92 -20.89 -22.84 -8.73
N MET A 93 -20.82 -22.73 -7.40
CA MET A 93 -21.54 -23.63 -6.48
C MET A 93 -23.06 -23.52 -6.65
N SER A 94 -23.60 -22.30 -6.71
CA SER A 94 -25.04 -22.10 -6.90
C SER A 94 -25.54 -22.68 -8.23
N SER A 95 -24.75 -22.56 -9.30
CA SER A 95 -25.08 -23.17 -10.60
C SER A 95 -25.08 -24.69 -10.51
N LEU A 96 -24.10 -25.28 -9.82
CA LEU A 96 -24.01 -26.72 -9.63
C LEU A 96 -25.19 -27.26 -8.82
N ASP A 97 -25.58 -26.56 -7.75
CA ASP A 97 -26.73 -26.92 -6.92
C ASP A 97 -28.04 -26.85 -7.71
N GLU A 98 -28.20 -25.83 -8.57
CA GLU A 98 -29.37 -25.70 -9.43
C GLU A 98 -29.46 -26.86 -10.45
N GLU A 99 -28.35 -27.20 -11.12
CA GLU A 99 -28.31 -28.35 -12.04
C GLU A 99 -28.60 -29.66 -11.33
N ARG A 100 -28.02 -29.87 -10.14
CA ARG A 100 -28.28 -31.06 -9.32
C ARG A 100 -29.76 -31.16 -8.94
N SER A 101 -30.37 -30.07 -8.49
CA SER A 101 -31.80 -30.03 -8.15
C SER A 101 -32.68 -30.35 -9.37
N LYS A 102 -32.36 -29.79 -10.54
CA LYS A 102 -33.07 -30.10 -11.80
C LYS A 102 -32.94 -31.57 -12.18
N ALA A 103 -31.76 -32.15 -12.04
CA ALA A 103 -31.53 -33.57 -12.32
C ALA A 103 -32.30 -34.49 -11.36
N GLU A 104 -32.30 -34.18 -10.06
CA GLU A 104 -33.06 -34.90 -9.05
C GLU A 104 -34.58 -34.81 -9.33
N PHE A 105 -35.08 -33.61 -9.66
CA PHE A 105 -36.47 -33.41 -10.04
C PHE A 105 -36.85 -34.20 -11.30
N ALA A 106 -36.02 -34.18 -12.35
CA ALA A 106 -36.26 -34.94 -13.58
C ALA A 106 -36.30 -36.44 -13.32
N LYS A 107 -35.40 -36.95 -12.47
CA LYS A 107 -35.38 -38.35 -12.05
C LYS A 107 -36.66 -38.73 -11.32
N GLU A 108 -37.10 -37.91 -10.37
CA GLU A 108 -38.32 -38.19 -9.60
C GLU A 108 -39.58 -38.12 -10.48
N LYS A 109 -39.64 -37.13 -11.39
CA LYS A 109 -40.70 -37.03 -12.39
C LYS A 109 -40.78 -38.28 -13.27
N SER A 110 -39.65 -38.83 -13.70
CA SER A 110 -39.62 -40.09 -14.47
C SER A 110 -40.18 -41.27 -13.66
N LYS A 111 -39.81 -41.39 -12.38
CA LYS A 111 -40.34 -42.45 -11.52
C LYS A 111 -41.84 -42.33 -11.32
N VAL A 112 -42.35 -41.12 -11.07
CA VAL A 112 -43.80 -40.88 -10.92
C VAL A 112 -44.55 -41.24 -12.20
N LEU A 113 -43.99 -40.92 -13.37
CA LEU A 113 -44.59 -41.29 -14.65
C LEU A 113 -44.60 -42.81 -14.88
N GLN A 114 -43.53 -43.51 -14.51
CA GLN A 114 -43.47 -44.97 -14.54
C GLN A 114 -44.50 -45.58 -13.60
N LEU A 115 -44.52 -45.19 -12.32
CA LEU A 115 -45.50 -45.66 -11.34
C LEU A 115 -46.93 -45.41 -11.81
N ARG A 116 -47.23 -44.23 -12.38
CA ARG A 116 -48.55 -43.93 -12.94
C ARG A 116 -48.90 -44.84 -14.11
N HIS A 117 -47.93 -45.16 -14.97
CA HIS A 117 -48.12 -46.07 -16.09
C HIS A 117 -48.40 -47.49 -15.59
N ASP A 118 -47.59 -47.99 -14.65
CA ASP A 118 -47.73 -49.32 -14.06
C ASP A 118 -49.08 -49.46 -13.34
N MET A 119 -49.49 -48.43 -12.59
CA MET A 119 -50.79 -48.40 -11.92
C MET A 119 -51.95 -48.43 -12.91
N LYS A 120 -51.82 -47.74 -14.06
CA LYS A 120 -52.82 -47.80 -15.13
C LYS A 120 -52.91 -49.20 -15.75
N LEU A 121 -51.76 -49.85 -16.01
CA LEU A 121 -51.73 -51.22 -16.54
C LEU A 121 -52.36 -52.23 -15.56
N LEU A 122 -52.09 -52.08 -14.26
CA LEU A 122 -52.71 -52.92 -13.23
C LEU A 122 -54.23 -52.75 -13.19
N LEU A 123 -54.73 -51.51 -13.25
CA LEU A 123 -56.17 -51.23 -13.31
C LEU A 123 -56.82 -51.79 -14.59
N GLU A 124 -56.18 -51.64 -15.75
CA GLU A 124 -56.67 -52.22 -17.00
C GLU A 124 -56.71 -53.76 -16.96
N LYS A 125 -55.75 -54.40 -16.30
CA LYS A 125 -55.73 -55.85 -16.12
C LYS A 125 -56.82 -56.31 -15.16
N ALA A 126 -56.98 -55.65 -14.00
CA ALA A 126 -58.04 -55.95 -13.05
C ALA A 126 -59.44 -55.81 -13.68
N ALA A 127 -59.66 -54.78 -14.49
CA ALA A 127 -60.90 -54.59 -15.24
C ALA A 127 -61.16 -55.71 -16.27
N LYS A 128 -60.12 -56.22 -16.95
CA LYS A 128 -60.25 -57.35 -17.89
C LYS A 128 -60.54 -58.68 -17.19
N GLU A 129 -60.03 -58.87 -15.98
CA GLU A 129 -60.22 -60.07 -15.17
C GLU A 129 -61.48 -60.00 -14.28
N ASN A 130 -62.30 -58.93 -14.38
CA ASN A 130 -63.48 -58.66 -13.54
C ASN A 130 -63.19 -58.69 -12.03
N VAL A 131 -61.96 -58.33 -11.64
CA VAL A 131 -61.57 -58.23 -10.22
C VAL A 131 -62.01 -56.86 -9.70
N ASP A 132 -62.78 -56.84 -8.61
CA ASP A 132 -63.20 -55.61 -7.95
C ASP A 132 -61.96 -54.90 -7.37
N ILE A 133 -61.82 -53.60 -7.65
CA ILE A 133 -60.68 -52.78 -7.23
C ILE A 133 -60.56 -52.77 -5.70
N SER A 134 -61.69 -52.95 -5.01
CA SER A 134 -61.81 -53.07 -3.56
C SER A 134 -61.03 -54.26 -2.99
N ASP A 135 -61.06 -55.41 -3.67
CA ASP A 135 -60.36 -56.63 -3.25
C ASP A 135 -58.84 -56.55 -3.54
N LEU A 136 -58.46 -55.79 -4.58
CA LEU A 136 -57.05 -55.51 -4.89
C LEU A 136 -56.43 -54.55 -3.85
N LEU A 137 -57.19 -53.54 -3.40
CA LEU A 137 -56.76 -52.62 -2.34
C LEU A 137 -56.64 -53.32 -0.98
N ALA A 138 -57.52 -54.28 -0.70
CA ALA A 138 -57.47 -55.09 0.52
C ALA A 138 -56.25 -56.03 0.58
N THR A 139 -55.68 -56.42 -0.57
CA THR A 139 -54.49 -57.27 -0.67
C THR A 139 -53.17 -56.51 -0.76
N LEU A 140 -53.22 -55.22 -1.10
CA LEU A 140 -52.05 -54.31 -1.19
C LEU A 140 -51.85 -53.42 0.05
N SER A 141 -52.84 -53.34 0.95
CA SER A 141 -52.64 -52.79 2.29
C SER A 141 -51.86 -53.81 3.14
N PRO A 142 -50.85 -53.38 3.93
CA PRO A 142 -50.26 -54.24 4.96
C PRO A 142 -51.31 -54.67 6.00
#